data_AF-A0A7S0NTM2-F1
#
_entry.id   AF-A0A7S0NTM2-F1
#
_cell.length_a   1.000
_cell.length_b   1.000
_cell.length_c   1.000
_cell.angle_alpha   90.00
_cell.angle_beta   90.00
_cell.angle_gamma   90.00
#
_symmetry.space_group_name_H-M   'P 1'
#
loop_
_entity.id
_entity.type
_entity.pdbx_description
1 polymer ?
#
loop_
_entity_poly.entity_id
_entity_poly.type
_entity_poly.pdbx_seq_one_letter_code
_entity_poly.pdbx_strand_id
1 'polypeptide(L)'
;PPPPPPSPPPPKSIIPAGGIKILHGGPKQDPDKKGVQLACLVAGQEGEQQVTAPFPTATSTNMMTIALQCCKKSDTPGGLDTCFRWIGSMPDGCVGGRGGVSGDLRKFTYEAAVRECRLLGIAHEGTPYTLCNHDCRNEGCKYNEGPVYTRLPCE
;
A
#
# COMPACT_ATOMS: atom_id res chain seq x y z
N PRO A 1 46.18 15.92 -8.93
CA PRO A 1 44.81 15.38 -9.12
C PRO A 1 43.77 16.28 -8.43
N PRO A 2 42.69 16.69 -9.12
CA PRO A 2 41.58 17.38 -8.47
C PRO A 2 40.85 16.41 -7.53
N PRO A 3 40.26 16.90 -6.42
CA PRO A 3 39.43 16.07 -5.55
C PRO A 3 38.20 15.55 -6.32
N PRO A 4 37.73 14.34 -6.01
CA PRO A 4 36.48 13.84 -6.58
C PRO A 4 35.33 14.80 -6.22
N PRO A 5 34.37 15.01 -7.14
CA PRO A 5 33.21 15.84 -6.86
C PRO A 5 32.44 15.29 -5.65
N PRO A 6 31.83 16.16 -4.82
CA PRO A 6 31.01 15.71 -3.70
C PRO A 6 29.84 14.86 -4.22
N SER A 7 29.57 13.73 -3.54
CA SER A 7 28.45 12.87 -3.86
C SER A 7 27.13 13.65 -3.81
N PRO A 8 26.20 13.43 -4.76
CA PRO A 8 24.89 14.06 -4.70
C PRO A 8 24.16 13.69 -3.41
N PRO A 9 23.37 14.60 -2.82
CA PRO A 9 22.58 14.30 -1.64
C PRO A 9 21.62 13.13 -1.94
N PRO A 10 21.32 12.27 -0.94
CA PRO A 10 20.34 11.21 -1.12
C PRO A 10 19.01 11.78 -1.62
N PRO A 11 18.26 11.06 -2.47
CA PRO A 11 16.91 11.45 -2.84
C PRO A 11 16.08 11.74 -1.58
N LYS A 12 15.34 12.85 -1.58
CA LYS A 12 14.40 13.13 -0.49
C LYS A 12 13.31 12.07 -0.50
N SER A 13 13.27 11.27 0.57
CA SER A 13 12.24 10.27 0.82
C SER A 13 10.85 10.91 0.86
N ILE A 14 9.88 10.26 0.23
CA ILE A 14 8.47 10.67 0.31
C ILE A 14 7.75 10.05 1.51
N ILE A 15 8.36 9.03 2.11
CA ILE A 15 7.92 8.47 3.38
C ILE A 15 8.21 9.51 4.48
N PRO A 16 7.22 9.87 5.31
CA PRO A 16 7.45 10.74 6.47
C PRO A 16 8.54 10.19 7.39
N ALA A 17 9.23 11.06 8.13
CA ALA A 17 10.29 10.65 9.06
C ALA A 17 9.82 9.61 10.09
N GLY A 18 8.54 9.67 10.50
CA GLY A 18 7.90 8.69 11.38
C GLY A 18 7.45 7.38 10.72
N GLY A 19 7.70 7.22 9.41
CA GLY A 19 7.29 6.04 8.65
C GLY A 19 5.80 5.95 8.33
N ILE A 20 5.42 4.93 7.58
CA ILE A 20 4.03 4.59 7.24
C ILE A 20 3.68 3.15 7.62
N LYS A 21 2.45 2.94 8.08
CA LYS A 21 1.93 1.63 8.48
C LYS A 21 1.65 0.78 7.26
N ILE A 22 2.22 -0.43 7.25
CA ILE A 22 1.71 -1.53 6.44
C ILE A 22 0.70 -2.28 7.30
N LEU A 23 -0.54 -2.35 6.82
CA LEU A 23 -1.63 -2.98 7.57
C LEU A 23 -1.92 -4.39 7.06
N HIS A 24 -2.54 -5.19 7.90
CA HIS A 24 -3.24 -6.38 7.49
C HIS A 24 -4.45 -6.00 6.62
N GLY A 25 -4.71 -6.76 5.55
CA GLY A 25 -5.81 -6.47 4.63
C GLY A 25 -7.24 -6.62 5.20
N GLY A 26 -7.39 -7.06 6.45
CA GLY A 26 -8.67 -7.15 7.18
C GLY A 26 -9.68 -8.18 6.63
N PRO A 27 -9.49 -9.50 6.79
CA PRO A 27 -10.49 -10.49 6.41
C PRO A 27 -11.77 -10.36 7.22
N LYS A 28 -12.94 -10.51 6.56
CA LYS A 28 -14.26 -10.40 7.20
C LYS A 28 -14.44 -11.35 8.38
N GLN A 29 -13.84 -12.52 8.28
CA GLN A 29 -14.00 -13.63 9.21
C GLN A 29 -13.19 -13.44 10.50
N ASP A 30 -12.31 -12.44 10.56
CA ASP A 30 -11.45 -12.17 11.71
C ASP A 30 -11.46 -10.65 12.02
N PRO A 31 -12.37 -10.19 12.89
CA PRO A 31 -12.49 -8.77 13.25
C PRO A 31 -11.25 -8.25 13.97
N ASP A 32 -10.46 -9.12 14.61
CA ASP A 32 -9.26 -8.74 15.35
C ASP A 32 -8.12 -8.32 14.41
N LYS A 33 -8.22 -8.62 13.10
CA LYS A 33 -7.29 -8.14 12.07
C LYS A 33 -7.64 -6.74 11.54
N LYS A 34 -8.69 -6.10 12.06
CA LYS A 34 -9.06 -4.73 11.72
C LYS A 34 -7.93 -3.76 12.07
N GLY A 35 -7.40 -3.05 11.07
CA GLY A 35 -6.42 -1.99 11.31
C GLY A 35 -5.11 -2.46 11.95
N VAL A 36 -4.84 -3.77 11.95
CA VAL A 36 -3.63 -4.32 12.56
C VAL A 36 -2.42 -3.91 11.75
N GLN A 37 -1.47 -3.23 12.40
CA GLN A 37 -0.18 -2.93 11.82
C GLN A 37 0.70 -4.18 11.79
N LEU A 38 1.23 -4.51 10.61
CA LEU A 38 2.14 -5.63 10.39
C LEU A 38 3.61 -5.18 10.39
N ALA A 39 3.87 -4.01 9.83
CA ALA A 39 5.20 -3.43 9.74
C ALA A 39 5.14 -1.89 9.69
N CYS A 40 6.26 -1.26 10.00
CA CYS A 40 6.49 0.15 9.75
C CYS A 40 7.51 0.31 8.61
N LEU A 41 7.13 1.08 7.59
CA LEU A 41 7.99 1.42 6.47
C LEU A 41 8.61 2.80 6.73
N VAL A 42 9.92 2.88 6.94
CA VAL A 42 10.60 4.13 7.33
C VAL A 42 11.43 4.74 6.19
N ALA A 43 11.64 6.06 6.26
CA ALA A 43 12.45 6.80 5.30
C ALA A 43 13.88 6.22 5.18
N GLY A 44 14.40 6.18 3.95
CA GLY A 44 15.73 5.63 3.66
C GLY A 44 15.77 4.09 3.50
N GLN A 45 14.65 3.40 3.68
CA GLN A 45 14.50 1.98 3.29
C GLN A 45 13.76 1.77 1.95
N GLU A 46 13.47 2.87 1.25
CA GLU A 46 12.76 2.91 -0.02
C GLU A 46 13.57 2.24 -1.14
N GLY A 47 13.18 1.02 -1.53
CA GLY A 47 13.82 0.31 -2.64
C GLY A 47 13.04 -0.94 -3.08
N GLU A 48 13.51 -1.62 -4.11
CA GLU A 48 12.90 -2.86 -4.64
C GLU A 48 12.77 -3.98 -3.59
N GLN A 49 13.55 -3.89 -2.50
CA GLN A 49 13.53 -4.82 -1.39
C GLN A 49 12.33 -4.63 -0.44
N GLN A 50 11.60 -3.51 -0.54
CA GLN A 50 10.50 -3.16 0.37
C GLN A 50 9.11 -3.18 -0.27
N VAL A 51 8.93 -4.12 -1.20
CA VAL A 51 7.65 -4.46 -1.84
C VAL A 51 6.92 -5.61 -1.14
N THR A 52 7.51 -6.15 -0.06
CA THR A 52 6.95 -7.22 0.77
C THR A 52 6.92 -6.84 2.24
N ALA A 53 6.04 -7.46 3.02
CA ALA A 53 5.94 -7.30 4.46
C ALA A 53 5.68 -8.65 5.16
N PRO A 54 6.03 -8.80 6.45
CA PRO A 54 5.69 -9.98 7.22
C PRO A 54 4.17 -10.10 7.34
N PHE A 55 3.66 -11.30 7.10
CA PHE A 55 2.25 -11.62 7.21
C PHE A 55 2.06 -12.91 8.00
N PRO A 56 1.32 -12.88 9.13
CA PRO A 56 1.08 -14.07 9.93
C PRO A 56 0.11 -15.01 9.21
N THR A 57 0.46 -16.29 9.15
CA THR A 57 -0.39 -17.38 8.70
C THR A 57 -0.72 -18.30 9.88
N ALA A 58 -1.53 -19.34 9.67
CA ALA A 58 -1.90 -20.28 10.73
C ALA A 58 -0.70 -20.99 11.38
N THR A 59 0.42 -21.14 10.66
CA THR A 59 1.57 -21.97 11.10
C THR A 59 2.92 -21.24 11.08
N SER A 60 3.00 -20.05 10.49
CA SER A 60 4.26 -19.33 10.29
C SER A 60 4.05 -17.86 9.94
N THR A 61 5.12 -17.07 9.89
CA THR A 61 5.11 -15.72 9.33
C THR A 61 5.88 -15.72 8.01
N ASN A 62 5.23 -15.29 6.93
CA ASN A 62 5.83 -15.26 5.59
C ASN A 62 6.00 -13.82 5.12
N MET A 63 7.03 -13.55 4.30
CA MET A 63 7.14 -12.28 3.59
C MET A 63 6.24 -12.33 2.36
N MET A 64 5.22 -11.47 2.32
CA MET A 64 4.25 -11.41 1.23
C MET A 64 4.29 -10.06 0.54
N THR A 65 4.05 -10.05 -0.78
CA THR A 65 3.92 -8.80 -1.55
C THR A 65 2.83 -7.92 -0.97
N ILE A 66 3.14 -6.64 -0.79
CA ILE A 66 2.20 -5.64 -0.26
C ILE A 66 1.25 -5.24 -1.39
N ALA A 67 -0.05 -5.44 -1.17
CA ALA A 67 -1.08 -5.08 -2.13
C ALA A 67 -1.35 -3.57 -2.14
N LEU A 68 -1.57 -3.04 -3.34
CA LEU A 68 -1.99 -1.65 -3.55
C LEU A 68 -3.47 -1.50 -3.24
N GLN A 69 -3.83 -0.50 -2.45
CA GLN A 69 -5.22 -0.05 -2.30
C GLN A 69 -5.27 1.46 -2.41
N CYS A 70 -6.14 1.95 -3.28
CA CYS A 70 -6.29 3.37 -3.56
C CYS A 70 -7.57 3.89 -2.95
N CYS A 71 -7.56 5.17 -2.61
CA CYS A 71 -8.67 5.80 -1.94
C CYS A 71 -8.90 7.22 -2.46
N LYS A 72 -10.18 7.54 -2.69
CA LYS A 72 -10.61 8.93 -2.87
C LYS A 72 -10.82 9.55 -1.50
N LYS A 73 -10.17 10.70 -1.28
CA LYS A 73 -10.19 11.39 0.01
C LYS A 73 -11.63 11.74 0.40
N SER A 74 -11.97 11.53 1.67
CA SER A 74 -13.27 11.95 2.20
C SER A 74 -13.41 13.47 2.18
N ASP A 75 -14.59 13.96 1.79
CA ASP A 75 -14.94 15.39 1.90
C ASP A 75 -15.20 15.81 3.36
N THR A 76 -15.44 14.83 4.24
CA THR A 76 -15.62 15.06 5.67
C THR A 76 -14.27 15.01 6.39
N PRO A 77 -13.87 16.07 7.12
CA PRO A 77 -12.66 16.04 7.95
C PRO A 77 -12.69 14.87 8.94
N GLY A 78 -11.66 14.03 8.91
CA GLY A 78 -11.58 12.83 9.75
C GLY A 78 -12.43 11.64 9.28
N GLY A 79 -13.14 11.77 8.15
CA GLY A 79 -13.88 10.69 7.53
C GLY A 79 -12.97 9.59 6.97
N LEU A 80 -13.54 8.39 6.84
CA LEU A 80 -12.90 7.31 6.07
C LEU A 80 -12.95 7.65 4.58
N ASP A 81 -11.82 7.47 3.92
CA ASP A 81 -11.73 7.65 2.48
C ASP A 81 -12.59 6.59 1.75
N THR A 82 -13.02 6.86 0.52
CA THR A 82 -13.71 5.84 -0.30
C THR A 82 -12.69 4.90 -0.91
N CYS A 83 -12.87 3.59 -0.71
CA CYS A 83 -11.95 2.55 -1.13
C CYS A 83 -12.07 2.13 -2.59
N PHE A 84 -10.92 1.89 -3.21
CA PHE A 84 -10.77 1.34 -4.56
C PHE A 84 -9.65 0.28 -4.57
N ARG A 85 -10.03 -0.99 -4.42
CA ARG A 85 -9.14 -2.14 -4.69
C ARG A 85 -9.25 -2.64 -6.13
N TRP A 86 -10.33 -2.26 -6.82
CA TRP A 86 -10.52 -2.51 -8.24
C TRP A 86 -11.24 -1.33 -8.89
N ILE A 87 -11.02 -1.17 -10.19
CA ILE A 87 -11.69 -0.20 -11.05
C ILE A 87 -12.18 -0.94 -12.30
N GLY A 88 -13.42 -0.71 -12.73
CA GLY A 88 -13.94 -1.29 -13.97
C GLY A 88 -14.62 -2.65 -13.79
N SER A 89 -13.95 -3.77 -14.05
CA SER A 89 -14.54 -5.12 -13.94
C SER A 89 -13.57 -6.09 -13.28
N MET A 90 -14.07 -7.01 -12.46
CA MET A 90 -13.24 -8.04 -11.85
C MET A 90 -13.02 -9.24 -12.80
N PRO A 91 -11.83 -9.87 -12.78
CA PRO A 91 -10.69 -9.58 -11.91
C PRO A 91 -9.65 -8.60 -12.49
N ASP A 92 -9.73 -8.26 -13.77
CA ASP A 92 -8.71 -7.47 -14.48
C ASP A 92 -8.58 -6.03 -13.93
N GLY A 93 -9.63 -5.54 -13.27
CA GLY A 93 -9.68 -4.22 -12.67
C GLY A 93 -8.91 -4.07 -11.35
N CYS A 94 -8.33 -5.13 -10.79
CA CYS A 94 -7.61 -5.04 -9.52
C CYS A 94 -6.38 -4.13 -9.61
N VAL A 95 -6.37 -3.04 -8.85
CA VAL A 95 -5.39 -1.95 -9.02
C VAL A 95 -3.95 -2.38 -8.77
N GLY A 96 -3.75 -3.37 -7.89
CA GLY A 96 -2.46 -3.98 -7.58
C GLY A 96 -2.26 -5.40 -8.14
N GLY A 97 -3.07 -5.84 -9.10
CA GLY A 97 -3.11 -7.23 -9.55
C GLY A 97 -3.95 -8.13 -8.63
N ARG A 98 -4.05 -9.43 -8.90
CA ARG A 98 -4.91 -10.34 -8.13
C ARG A 98 -4.12 -10.96 -6.96
N GLY A 99 -4.66 -10.89 -5.74
CA GLY A 99 -4.05 -11.51 -4.55
C GLY A 99 -4.27 -13.03 -4.44
N GLY A 100 -3.64 -13.64 -3.43
CA GLY A 100 -3.74 -15.08 -3.10
C GLY A 100 -2.50 -15.89 -3.51
N VAL A 101 -2.48 -17.18 -3.15
CA VAL A 101 -1.33 -18.11 -3.28
C VAL A 101 -0.80 -18.25 -4.71
N SER A 102 -1.66 -18.04 -5.72
CA SER A 102 -1.31 -18.11 -7.15
C SER A 102 -1.50 -16.76 -7.88
N GLY A 103 -1.60 -15.65 -7.13
CA GLY A 103 -1.97 -14.35 -7.68
C GLY A 103 -0.76 -13.52 -8.12
N ASP A 104 -0.82 -12.93 -9.31
CA ASP A 104 0.19 -12.01 -9.84
C ASP A 104 0.03 -10.61 -9.23
N LEU A 105 0.22 -10.49 -7.91
CA LEU A 105 0.32 -9.16 -7.29
C LEU A 105 1.50 -8.39 -7.90
N ARG A 106 1.19 -7.21 -8.42
CA ARG A 106 2.19 -6.26 -8.92
C ARG A 106 2.99 -5.73 -7.74
N LYS A 107 4.32 -5.68 -7.91
CA LYS A 107 5.24 -5.13 -6.92
C LYS A 107 5.33 -3.62 -7.09
N PHE A 108 5.05 -2.88 -6.03
CA PHE A 108 5.21 -1.43 -6.00
C PHE A 108 6.13 -1.06 -4.86
N THR A 109 7.07 -0.14 -5.09
CA THR A 109 7.64 0.63 -3.99
C THR A 109 6.58 1.58 -3.43
N TYR A 110 6.79 2.16 -2.24
CA TYR A 110 5.84 3.12 -1.69
C TYR A 110 5.59 4.32 -2.63
N GLU A 111 6.65 4.85 -3.24
CA GLU A 111 6.52 5.94 -4.23
C GLU A 111 5.75 5.50 -5.47
N ALA A 112 6.03 4.30 -5.99
CA ALA A 112 5.30 3.76 -7.12
C ALA A 112 3.81 3.54 -6.76
N ALA A 113 3.50 3.09 -5.55
CA ALA A 113 2.15 2.90 -5.06
C ALA A 113 1.38 4.24 -4.97
N VAL A 114 1.99 5.28 -4.40
CA VAL A 114 1.42 6.64 -4.34
C VAL A 114 1.15 7.17 -5.74
N ARG A 115 2.13 7.03 -6.64
CA ARG A 115 2.03 7.47 -8.04
C ARG A 115 0.94 6.71 -8.79
N GLU A 116 0.87 5.40 -8.63
CA GLU A 116 -0.13 4.55 -9.28
C GLU A 116 -1.54 4.96 -8.86
N CYS A 117 -1.80 5.13 -7.55
CA CYS A 117 -3.12 5.61 -7.11
C CYS A 117 -3.47 6.97 -7.70
N ARG A 118 -2.51 7.91 -7.73
CA ARG A 118 -2.74 9.22 -8.34
C ARG A 118 -3.16 9.09 -9.80
N LEU A 119 -2.43 8.29 -10.59
CA LEU A 119 -2.69 8.09 -12.01
C LEU A 119 -4.04 7.39 -12.24
N LEU A 120 -4.34 6.36 -11.46
CA LEU A 120 -5.60 5.62 -11.54
C LEU A 120 -6.81 6.51 -11.25
N GLY A 121 -6.75 7.35 -10.20
CA GLY A 121 -7.84 8.28 -9.91
C GLY A 121 -8.06 9.30 -11.03
N ILE A 122 -6.96 9.87 -11.57
CA ILE A 122 -7.05 10.81 -12.70
C ILE A 122 -7.67 10.13 -13.92
N ALA A 123 -7.26 8.90 -14.23
CA ALA A 123 -7.80 8.15 -15.36
C ALA A 123 -9.27 7.74 -15.15
N HIS A 124 -9.67 7.41 -13.92
CA HIS A 124 -11.01 6.90 -13.62
C HIS A 124 -12.07 7.99 -13.43
N GLU A 125 -11.77 9.01 -12.63
CA GLU A 125 -12.73 10.06 -12.22
C GLU A 125 -12.21 11.48 -12.47
N GLY A 126 -11.05 11.65 -13.14
CA GLY A 126 -10.46 12.96 -13.37
C GLY A 126 -9.85 13.63 -12.13
N THR A 127 -9.79 12.92 -10.99
CA THR A 127 -9.26 13.44 -9.72
C THR A 127 -8.26 12.47 -9.09
N PRO A 128 -7.15 12.94 -8.51
CA PRO A 128 -6.12 12.05 -8.00
C PRO A 128 -6.59 11.25 -6.79
N TYR A 129 -6.40 9.93 -6.80
CA TYR A 129 -6.52 9.11 -5.60
C TYR A 129 -5.23 9.14 -4.79
N THR A 130 -5.34 8.68 -3.55
CA THR A 130 -4.24 8.56 -2.60
C THR A 130 -4.18 7.13 -2.05
N LEU A 131 -3.13 6.78 -1.32
CA LEU A 131 -3.18 5.58 -0.49
C LEU A 131 -4.20 5.75 0.64
N CYS A 132 -4.83 4.65 1.05
CA CYS A 132 -5.92 4.68 2.01
C CYS A 132 -5.49 5.06 3.43
N ASN A 133 -6.38 5.74 4.16
CA ASN A 133 -6.23 6.00 5.60
C ASN A 133 -6.76 4.86 6.50
N HIS A 134 -7.01 3.68 5.94
CA HIS A 134 -7.47 2.48 6.64
C HIS A 134 -7.25 1.26 5.74
N ASP A 135 -7.50 0.05 6.26
CA ASP A 135 -7.60 -1.14 5.43
C ASP A 135 -8.96 -1.21 4.72
N CYS A 136 -8.94 -1.32 3.38
CA CYS A 136 -10.14 -1.43 2.54
C CYS A 136 -10.76 -2.84 2.56
N ARG A 137 -10.89 -3.41 3.76
CA ARG A 137 -11.43 -4.75 3.98
C ARG A 137 -12.62 -5.05 3.09
N ASN A 138 -12.67 -6.27 2.58
CA ASN A 138 -13.82 -6.82 1.86
C ASN A 138 -14.18 -6.13 0.54
N GLU A 139 -13.32 -5.26 0.01
CA GLU A 139 -13.48 -4.63 -1.31
C GLU A 139 -12.92 -5.49 -2.47
N GLY A 140 -12.79 -6.81 -2.27
CA GLY A 140 -12.38 -7.75 -3.33
C GLY A 140 -10.86 -7.94 -3.51
N CYS A 141 -10.48 -8.43 -4.69
CA CYS A 141 -9.10 -8.69 -5.15
C CYS A 141 -8.23 -9.61 -4.28
N LYS A 142 -8.82 -10.28 -3.28
CA LYS A 142 -8.14 -11.11 -2.27
C LYS A 142 -7.11 -10.38 -1.41
N TYR A 143 -7.11 -9.04 -1.38
CA TYR A 143 -6.13 -8.29 -0.59
C TYR A 143 -6.32 -8.45 0.92
N ASN A 144 -7.49 -8.95 1.35
CA ASN A 144 -7.75 -9.34 2.74
C ASN A 144 -6.74 -10.38 3.28
N GLU A 145 -6.18 -11.21 2.39
CA GLU A 145 -5.26 -12.31 2.72
C GLU A 145 -3.78 -11.89 2.67
N GLY A 146 -3.50 -10.59 2.65
CA GLY A 146 -2.14 -10.08 2.57
C GLY A 146 -1.95 -8.71 3.22
N PRO A 147 -0.70 -8.23 3.24
CA PRO A 147 -0.38 -6.87 3.69
C PRO A 147 -0.84 -5.83 2.65
N VAL A 148 -1.21 -4.64 3.10
CA VAL A 148 -1.66 -3.53 2.24
C VAL A 148 -0.95 -2.22 2.56
N TYR A 149 -0.66 -1.43 1.52
CA TYR A 149 -0.15 -0.07 1.69
C TYR A 149 -1.20 0.86 2.28
N THR A 150 -0.75 1.81 3.12
CA THR A 150 -1.58 2.90 3.63
C THR A 150 -0.80 4.21 3.69
N ARG A 151 -1.50 5.31 3.95
CA ARG A 151 -0.88 6.61 4.29
C ARG A 151 -0.88 6.92 5.79
N LEU A 152 -1.17 5.93 6.62
CA LEU A 152 -1.19 6.13 8.08
C LEU A 152 0.25 6.22 8.60
N PRO A 153 0.59 7.20 9.44
CA PRO A 153 1.91 7.25 10.07
C PRO A 153 2.08 6.07 11.03
N CYS A 154 3.31 5.57 11.23
CA CYS A 154 3.57 4.61 12.29
C CYS A 154 3.34 5.22 13.68
N GLU A 155 3.23 4.36 14.69
CA GLU A 155 3.23 4.76 16.12
C GLU A 155 4.66 4.85 16.64
#